data_AF-A0A938DFT0-F1
#
_entry.id   AF-A0A938DFT0-F1
#
_cell.length_a   1.000
_cell.length_b   1.000
_cell.length_c   1.000
_cell.angle_alpha   90.00
_cell.angle_beta   90.00
_cell.angle_gamma   90.00
#
_symmetry.space_group_name_H-M   'P 1'
#
loop_
_entity.id
_entity.type
_entity.pdbx_description
1 polymer ?
#
loop_
_entity_poly.entity_id
_entity_poly.type
_entity_poly.pdbx_seq_one_letter_code
_entity_poly.pdbx_strand_id
1 'polypeptide(L)' 'MPQHARVIIIGSGPAGYTAAIYAARALLEPMLIAGFDQG' A
#
# COMPACT_ATOMS: atom_id res chain seq x y z
N MET A 1 7.62 17.03 -7.16
CA MET A 1 7.55 17.30 -5.72
C MET A 1 7.50 15.95 -5.00
N PRO A 2 8.20 15.74 -3.89
CA PRO A 2 8.12 14.47 -3.16
C PRO A 2 6.69 14.28 -2.61
N GLN A 3 6.14 13.07 -2.77
CA GLN A 3 4.83 12.72 -2.21
C GLN A 3 5.05 12.11 -0.82
N HIS A 4 4.48 12.72 0.22
CA HIS A 4 4.54 12.19 1.58
C HIS A 4 3.35 11.25 1.84
N ALA A 5 3.62 10.10 2.46
CA ALA A 5 2.61 9.18 2.93
C ALA A 5 2.96 8.71 4.35
N ARG A 6 1.96 8.64 5.22
CA ARG A 6 2.11 8.22 6.62
C ARG A 6 2.45 6.73 6.73
N VAL A 7 1.92 5.93 5.80
CA VAL A 7 2.16 4.50 5.68
C VAL A 7 2.38 4.19 4.21
N ILE A 8 3.49 3.52 3.89
CA ILE A 8 3.78 3.02 2.55
C ILE A 8 3.88 1.50 2.62
N ILE A 9 3.20 0.83 1.69
CA ILE A 9 3.23 -0.62 1.54
C ILE A 9 3.79 -0.92 0.15
N ILE A 10 4.82 -1.75 0.08
CA ILE A 10 5.49 -2.12 -1.17
C ILE A 10 5.21 -3.59 -1.45
N GLY A 11 4.56 -3.86 -2.59
CA GLY A 11 4.18 -5.19 -3.05
C GLY A 11 2.67 -5.42 -3.11
N SER A 12 2.20 -5.95 -4.24
CA SER A 12 0.79 -6.25 -4.55
C SER A 12 0.40 -7.71 -4.33
N GLY A 13 1.17 -8.45 -3.51
CA GLY A 13 0.78 -9.79 -3.10
C GLY A 13 -0.38 -9.79 -2.08
N PRO A 14 -0.92 -10.98 -1.73
CA PRO A 14 -2.01 -11.10 -0.75
C PRO A 14 -1.70 -10.45 0.60
N ALA A 15 -0.44 -10.54 1.05
CA ALA A 15 0.01 -9.90 2.29
C ALA A 15 -0.01 -8.36 2.20
N GLY A 16 0.40 -7.79 1.06
CA GLY A 16 0.41 -6.35 0.83
C GLY A 16 -1.00 -5.77 0.80
N TYR A 17 -1.93 -6.41 0.09
CA TYR A 17 -3.33 -6.01 0.10
C TYR A 17 -3.97 -6.15 1.49
N THR A 18 -3.65 -7.22 2.21
CA THR A 18 -4.14 -7.40 3.58
C THR A 18 -3.65 -6.24 4.47
N ALA A 19 -2.36 -5.93 4.45
CA ALA A 19 -1.81 -4.79 5.20
C ALA A 19 -2.47 -3.46 4.81
N ALA A 20 -2.72 -3.22 3.52
CA ALA A 20 -3.36 -1.99 3.03
C ALA A 20 -4.80 -1.85 3.53
N ILE A 21 -5.57 -2.94 3.53
CA ILE A 21 -6.94 -2.95 4.04
C ILE A 21 -6.94 -2.61 5.53
N TYR A 22 -6.10 -3.24 6.35
CA TYR A 22 -6.07 -2.97 7.78
C TYR A 22 -5.55 -1.56 8.11
N ALA A 23 -4.55 -1.06 7.38
CA ALA A 23 -4.07 0.32 7.53
C ALA A 23 -5.15 1.35 7.12
N ALA A 24 -5.92 1.08 6.06
CA ALA A 24 -7.04 1.93 5.67
C ALA A 24 -8.17 1.91 6.72
N ARG A 25 -8.49 0.75 7.29
CA ARG A 25 -9.47 0.61 8.40
C ARG A 25 -9.03 1.35 9.67
N ALA A 26 -7.73 1.52 9.87
CA ALA A 26 -7.16 2.32 10.95
C ALA A 26 -7.09 3.83 10.63
N LEU A 27 -7.71 4.29 9.54
CA LEU A 27 -7.73 5.70 9.11
C LEU A 27 -6.32 6.27 8.86
N LEU A 28 -5.39 5.44 8.36
CA LEU A 28 -4.00 5.84 8.13
C LEU A 28 -3.69 6.27 6.69
N GLU A 29 -4.68 6.21 5.79
CA GLU A 29 -4.54 6.61 4.37
C GLU A 29 -3.28 6.00 3.70
N PRO A 30 -3.14 4.66 3.69
CA PRO A 30 -1.92 4.02 3.20
C PRO A 30 -1.73 4.19 1.69
N MET A 31 -0.48 4.36 1.28
CA MET A 31 -0.07 4.30 -0.12
C MET A 31 0.44 2.90 -0.46
N LEU A 32 -0.24 2.18 -1.35
CA LEU A 32 0.20 0.89 -1.88
C LEU A 32 0.95 1.09 -3.19
N ILE A 33 2.19 0.62 -3.24
CA ILE A 33 3.02 0.60 -4.45
C ILE A 33 3.06 -0.84 -4.95
N ALA A 34 2.33 -1.11 -6.03
CA ALA A 34 2.35 -2.39 -6.71
C ALA A 34 3.58 -2.51 -7.62
N GLY A 35 4.10 -3.72 -7.78
CA GLY A 35 5.04 -4.02 -8.85
C GLY A 35 4.35 -3.97 -10.21
N PHE A 36 5.13 -3.89 -11.29
CA PHE A 36 4.60 -4.13 -12.63
C PHE A 36 4.18 -5.60 -12.72
N ASP A 37 2.89 -5.85 -12.94
CA ASP A 37 2.42 -7.18 -13.27
C ASP A 37 2.96 -7.51 -14.67
N GLN A 38 3.92 -8.43 -14.78
CA GLN A 38 4.33 -9.01 -16.07
C GLN A 38 3.32 -10.12 -16.39
N GLY A 39 2.12 -9.70 -16.80
CA GLY A 39 1.11 -10.56 -17.43
C GLY A 39 1.02 -10.24 -18.90
#